data_AF-A0A1I6Q424-F1
#
_entry.id   AF-A0A1I6Q424-F1
#
_cell.length_a   1.000
_cell.length_b   1.000
_cell.length_c   1.000
_cell.angle_alpha   90.00
_cell.angle_beta   90.00
_cell.angle_gamma   90.00
#
_symmetry.space_group_name_H-M   'P 1'
#
loop_
_entity.id
_entity.type
_entity.pdbx_description
1 polymer ?
#
loop_
_entity_poly.entity_id
_entity_poly.type
_entity_poly.pdbx_seq_one_letter_code
_entity_poly.pdbx_strand_id
1 'polypeptide(L)' 'MNKSNLKIEKITIGHKVKMASIEHLVFTVISENTDGTYGIEIQLDQQNVLNYGNISQEMLRKV' A
#
# COMPACT_ATOMS: atom_id res chain seq x y z
N MET A 1 -10.61 -31.98 -3.45
CA MET A 1 -9.23 -31.51 -3.19
C MET A 1 -9.27 -29.99 -3.10
N ASN A 2 -9.25 -29.45 -1.89
CA ASN A 2 -9.37 -28.01 -1.63
C ASN A 2 -8.10 -27.29 -2.07
N LYS A 3 -8.12 -26.73 -3.27
CA LYS A 3 -7.14 -25.71 -3.67
C LYS A 3 -7.64 -24.38 -3.13
N SER A 4 -7.36 -24.10 -1.87
CA SER A 4 -7.45 -22.74 -1.34
C SER A 4 -6.50 -21.89 -2.17
N ASN A 5 -7.03 -21.25 -3.22
CA ASN A 5 -6.35 -20.20 -3.96
C ASN A 5 -6.17 -19.07 -2.95
N LEU A 6 -5.08 -19.08 -2.17
CA LEU A 6 -4.54 -17.87 -1.61
C LEU A 6 -4.10 -17.05 -2.83
N LYS A 7 -5.06 -16.35 -3.42
CA LYS A 7 -4.79 -15.16 -4.21
C LYS A 7 -4.03 -14.27 -3.24
N ILE A 8 -2.71 -14.31 -3.32
CA ILE A 8 -1.89 -13.21 -2.83
C ILE A 8 -2.34 -12.08 -3.72
N GLU A 9 -3.37 -11.36 -3.28
CA GLU A 9 -3.89 -10.27 -4.05
C GLU A 9 -2.72 -9.30 -4.18
N LYS A 10 -2.21 -9.12 -5.40
CA LYS A 10 -1.10 -8.19 -5.64
C LYS A 10 -1.57 -6.79 -5.23
N ILE A 11 -0.73 -6.03 -4.54
CA ILE A 11 -0.99 -4.60 -4.34
C ILE A 11 -0.84 -3.95 -5.71
N THR A 12 -1.77 -3.09 -6.09
CA THR A 12 -1.75 -2.41 -7.39
C THR A 12 -2.00 -0.93 -7.17
N ILE A 13 -1.60 -0.10 -8.12
CA ILE A 13 -1.88 1.34 -8.11
C ILE A 13 -3.38 1.57 -7.97
N GLY A 14 -3.76 2.53 -7.12
CA GLY A 14 -5.13 2.85 -6.72
C GLY A 14 -5.65 2.05 -5.53
N HIS A 15 -4.98 0.97 -5.09
CA HIS A 15 -5.40 0.24 -3.90
C HIS A 15 -5.13 1.04 -2.62
N LYS A 16 -6.04 0.88 -1.66
CA LYS A 16 -5.86 1.37 -0.31
C LYS A 16 -5.04 0.36 0.50
N VAL A 17 -4.07 0.87 1.24
CA VAL A 17 -3.15 0.08 2.05
C VAL A 17 -2.90 0.80 3.37
N LYS A 18 -2.58 0.04 4.41
CA LYS A 18 -2.07 0.55 5.69
C LYS A 18 -0.62 0.17 5.83
N MET A 19 0.14 1.00 6.52
CA MET A 19 1.48 0.60 6.95
C MET A 19 1.38 -0.27 8.21
N ALA A 20 2.18 -1.32 8.31
CA ALA A 20 2.26 -2.17 9.49
C ALA A 20 2.67 -1.37 10.75
N SER A 21 3.48 -0.31 10.57
CA SER A 21 3.90 0.58 11.65
C SER A 21 2.89 1.68 11.97
N ILE A 22 1.89 1.93 11.11
CA ILE A 22 0.93 3.03 11.23
C ILE A 22 -0.47 2.53 10.88
N GLU A 23 -1.14 1.88 11.84
CA GLU A 23 -2.43 1.22 11.60
C GLU A 23 -3.62 2.19 11.46
N HIS A 24 -3.47 3.42 11.91
CA HIS A 24 -4.52 4.44 11.91
C HIS A 24 -4.61 5.23 10.60
N LEU A 25 -3.61 5.15 9.72
CA LEU A 25 -3.61 5.83 8.43
C LEU A 25 -3.81 4.86 7.28
N VAL A 26 -4.71 5.23 6.36
CA VAL A 26 -4.98 4.48 5.12
C VAL A 26 -4.42 5.27 3.96
N PHE A 27 -3.36 4.75 3.37
CA PHE A 27 -2.70 5.29 2.20
C PHE A 27 -3.29 4.71 0.92
N THR A 28 -3.05 5.39 -0.20
CA THR A 28 -3.37 4.94 -1.55
C THR A 28 -2.07 4.69 -2.29
N VAL A 29 -1.97 3.57 -2.98
CA VAL A 29 -0.81 3.24 -3.82
C VAL A 29 -0.86 4.09 -5.07
N ILE A 30 0.19 4.85 -5.34
CA ILE A 30 0.29 5.76 -6.49
C ILE A 30 1.25 5.25 -7.55
N SER A 31 2.22 4.42 -7.16
CA SER A 31 3.21 3.86 -8.06
C SER A 31 3.72 2.51 -7.57
N GLU A 32 4.22 1.71 -8.50
CA GLU A 32 5.01 0.50 -8.26
C GLU A 32 6.37 0.74 -8.92
N ASN A 33 7.44 0.69 -8.12
CA ASN A 33 8.80 0.86 -8.61
C ASN A 33 9.30 -0.45 -9.26
N THR A 34 10.28 -0.34 -10.14
CA THR A 34 10.88 -1.50 -10.84
C THR A 34 11.57 -2.48 -9.90
N ASP A 35 11.94 -2.03 -8.70
CA ASP A 35 12.55 -2.83 -7.63
C ASP A 35 11.50 -3.62 -6.80
N GLY A 36 10.19 -3.40 -7.05
CA GLY A 36 9.11 -4.08 -6.32
C GLY A 36 8.66 -3.38 -5.04
N THR A 37 9.21 -2.20 -4.74
CA THR A 37 8.67 -1.27 -3.73
C THR A 37 7.52 -0.44 -4.31
N TYR A 38 6.69 0.13 -3.45
CA TYR A 38 5.53 0.92 -3.84
C TYR A 38 5.67 2.36 -3.37
N GLY A 39 5.17 3.28 -4.18
CA GLY A 39 4.86 4.63 -3.77
C GLY A 39 3.44 4.69 -3.22
N ILE A 40 3.27 5.28 -2.03
CA ILE A 40 1.96 5.47 -1.41
C ILE A 40 1.78 6.92 -0.98
N GLU A 41 0.55 7.40 -0.99
CA GLU A 41 0.19 8.73 -0.50
C GLU A 41 -1.05 8.71 0.39
N ILE A 42 -1.17 9.70 1.28
CA ILE A 42 -2.40 10.00 2.00
C ILE A 42 -2.56 11.51 2.10
N GLN A 43 -3.77 11.98 1.84
CA GLN A 43 -4.17 13.35 2.12
C GLN A 43 -4.76 13.41 3.53
N LEU A 44 -4.07 14.10 4.44
CA LEU A 44 -4.50 14.29 5.83
C LEU A 44 -5.44 15.49 5.97
N ASP A 45 -5.18 16.54 5.19
CA ASP A 45 -5.97 17.78 5.15
C ASP A 45 -5.76 18.48 3.78
N GLN A 46 -6.41 19.61 3.53
CA GLN A 46 -6.30 20.40 2.29
C GLN A 46 -4.86 20.79 1.92
N GLN A 47 -3.95 20.89 2.91
CA GLN A 47 -2.56 21.30 2.69
C GLN A 47 -1.53 20.23 3.06
N ASN A 48 -1.96 19.12 3.67
CA ASN A 48 -1.05 18.11 4.20
C ASN A 48 -1.21 16.80 3.45
N VAL A 49 -0.24 16.50 2.60
CA VAL A 49 -0.12 15.21 1.91
C VAL A 49 1.16 14.54 2.38
N LEU A 50 1.03 13.33 2.93
CA LEU A 50 2.18 12.47 3.22
C LEU A 50 2.37 11.53 2.04
N ASN A 51 3.55 11.55 1.43
CA ASN A 51 3.93 10.64 0.37
C ASN A 51 5.19 9.87 0.75
N TYR A 52 5.22 8.59 0.41
CA TYR A 52 6.37 7.73 0.60
C TYR A 52 6.64 6.98 -0.70
N GLY A 53 7.80 7.19 -1.31
CA GLY A 53 8.11 6.64 -2.63
C GLY A 53 8.72 5.23 -2.64
N ASN A 54 9.21 4.72 -1.51
CA ASN A 54 10.01 3.49 -1.46
C ASN A 54 9.56 2.58 -0.31
N ILE A 55 8.35 2.03 -0.39
CA ILE A 55 7.79 1.18 0.66
C ILE A 55 7.71 -0.27 0.19
N SER A 56 8.36 -1.17 0.92
CA SER A 56 8.31 -2.61 0.62
C SER A 56 6.92 -3.19 0.84
N GLN A 57 6.54 -4.19 0.04
CA GLN A 57 5.26 -4.88 0.16
C GLN A 57 5.00 -5.42 1.58
N GLU A 58 6.04 -5.89 2.27
CA GLU A 58 5.95 -6.47 3.62
C GLU A 58 5.50 -5.46 4.68
N MET A 59 5.79 -4.17 4.44
CA MET A 59 5.36 -3.08 5.30
C MET A 59 3.92 -2.67 5.03
N LEU A 60 3.31 -3.16 3.94
CA LEU A 60 1.95 -2.81 3.55
C LEU A 60 0.97 -3.92 3.92
N ARG A 61 -0.17 -3.50 4.44
CA ARG A 61 -1.33 -4.35 4.73
C ARG A 61 -2.50 -3.87 3.91
N LYS A 62 -3.19 -4.80 3.26
CA LYS A 62 -4.43 -4.50 2.55
C LYS A 62 -5.54 -4.22 3.56
N VAL A 63 -6.44 -3.31 3.20
CA VAL A 63 -7.66 -2.97 3.94
C VAL A 63 -8.89 -3.52 3.24
#